data_AF-A0A6V7IE79-F1
#
_entry.id   AF-A0A6V7IE79-F1
#
_cell.length_a   1.000
_cell.length_b   1.000
_cell.length_c   1.000
_cell.angle_alpha   90.00
_cell.angle_beta   90.00
_cell.angle_gamma   90.00
#
_symmetry.space_group_name_H-M   'P 1'
#
loop_
_entity.id
_entity.type
_entity.pdbx_description
1 polymer ?
#
loop_
_entity_poly.entity_id
_entity_poly.type
_entity_poly.pdbx_seq_one_letter_code
_entity_poly.pdbx_strand_id
1 'polypeptide(L)' 'CGRRRNNFGNAKPQRRIVGGVESSPGDWPFLAALLGGPEEVFYCAGVLISDQWVLTAAHCVG' A
#
# COMPACT_ATOMS: atom_id res chain seq x y z
N CYS A 1 -3.18 7.79 -12.29
CA CYS A 1 -2.98 7.07 -11.00
C CYS A 1 -4.13 7.38 -10.03
N GLY A 2 -4.16 6.78 -8.84
CA GLY A 2 -5.07 7.17 -7.73
C GLY A 2 -6.52 6.65 -7.76
N ARG A 3 -6.95 5.96 -8.82
CA ARG A 3 -8.28 5.33 -8.88
C ARG A 3 -8.26 3.97 -8.20
N ARG A 4 -9.15 3.74 -7.24
CA ARG A 4 -9.41 2.42 -6.63
C ARG A 4 -10.52 1.72 -7.43
N ARG A 5 -10.42 0.40 -7.61
CA ARG A 5 -11.44 -0.38 -8.36
C ARG A 5 -12.80 -0.38 -7.66
N ASN A 6 -12.79 -0.40 -6.33
CA ASN A 6 -13.98 -0.18 -5.52
C ASN A 6 -14.26 1.32 -5.35
N ASN A 7 -15.28 1.81 -6.05
CA ASN A 7 -15.93 3.08 -5.70
C ASN A 7 -16.64 2.85 -4.37
N PHE A 8 -16.00 3.20 -3.25
CA PHE A 8 -16.67 3.37 -1.95
C PHE A 8 -17.61 4.59 -2.02
N GLY A 9 -18.56 4.60 -2.96
CA GLY A 9 -19.38 5.75 -3.36
C GLY A 9 -20.41 6.20 -2.32
N ASN A 10 -20.39 5.63 -1.12
CA ASN A 10 -21.18 6.12 0.02
C ASN A 10 -20.76 5.52 1.38
N ALA A 11 -19.52 5.04 1.52
CA ALA A 11 -19.04 4.58 2.82
C ALA A 11 -18.69 5.82 3.67
N LYS A 12 -19.60 6.26 4.54
CA LYS A 12 -19.30 7.30 5.55
C LYS A 12 -17.97 6.93 6.23
N PRO A 13 -16.89 7.73 6.10
CA PRO A 13 -15.61 7.38 6.69
C PRO A 13 -15.74 7.56 8.20
N GLN A 14 -16.07 6.47 8.89
CA GLN A 14 -15.88 6.41 10.32
C GLN A 14 -14.38 6.15 10.54
N ARG A 15 -13.71 7.14 11.14
CA ARG A 15 -12.28 7.16 11.56
C ARG A 15 -11.83 5.83 12.18
N ARG A 16 -10.51 5.66 12.39
CA ARG A 16 -9.89 5.02 13.58
C ARG A 16 -8.76 4.01 13.23
N ILE A 17 -7.73 4.36 12.45
CA ILE A 17 -6.50 3.53 12.49
C ILE A 17 -5.79 3.79 13.84
N VAL A 18 -6.32 3.20 14.90
CA VAL A 18 -5.60 2.35 15.85
C VAL A 18 -6.51 1.13 16.00
N GLY A 19 -6.02 -0.06 15.59
CA GLY A 19 -6.81 -1.29 15.43
C GLY A 19 -7.26 -1.57 14.00
N GLY A 20 -7.62 -0.53 13.23
CA GLY A 20 -7.91 -0.66 11.80
C GLY A 20 -8.94 -1.73 11.43
N VAL A 21 -8.99 -2.07 10.13
CA VAL A 21 -9.70 -3.24 9.60
C VAL A 21 -8.89 -3.80 8.44
N GLU A 22 -8.99 -5.10 8.20
CA GLU A 22 -8.38 -5.72 7.02
C GLU A 22 -9.01 -5.15 5.74
N SER A 23 -8.16 -4.77 4.79
CA SER A 23 -8.61 -4.31 3.48
C SER A 23 -8.97 -5.50 2.59
N SER A 24 -9.92 -5.32 1.69
CA SER A 24 -10.19 -6.33 0.66
C SER A 24 -9.04 -6.36 -0.37
N PRO A 25 -8.75 -7.51 -1.00
CA PRO A 25 -7.77 -7.59 -2.07
C PRO A 25 -8.05 -6.57 -3.19
N GLY A 26 -7.05 -5.75 -3.51
CA GLY A 26 -7.15 -4.72 -4.56
C GLY A 26 -7.76 -3.38 -4.13
N ASP A 27 -8.12 -3.19 -2.85
CA ASP A 27 -8.58 -1.88 -2.35
C ASP A 27 -7.50 -0.78 -2.48
N TRP A 28 -6.23 -1.19 -2.39
CA TRP A 28 -5.06 -0.31 -2.46
C TRP A 28 -4.12 -0.78 -3.58
N PRO A 29 -4.49 -0.58 -4.86
CA PRO A 29 -3.76 -1.15 -6.01
C PRO A 29 -2.36 -0.57 -6.20
N PHE A 30 -2.03 0.52 -5.50
CA PHE A 30 -0.74 1.18 -5.53
C PHE A 30 0.15 0.79 -4.34
N LEU A 31 -0.32 0.00 -3.38
CA LEU A 31 0.50 -0.45 -2.25
C LEU A 31 1.45 -1.56 -2.71
N ALA A 32 2.74 -1.39 -2.43
CA ALA A 32 3.79 -2.34 -2.77
C ALA A 32 4.50 -2.86 -1.51
N ALA A 33 4.82 -4.16 -1.51
CA ALA A 33 5.68 -4.78 -0.51
C ALA A 33 7.14 -4.73 -0.98
N LEU A 34 8.06 -4.35 -0.09
CA LEU A 34 9.49 -4.43 -0.33
C LEU A 34 10.03 -5.66 0.41
N LEU A 35 10.57 -6.60 -0.36
CA LEU A 35 11.08 -7.89 0.11
C LEU A 35 12.61 -7.92 -0.02
N GLY A 36 13.29 -8.53 0.95
CA GLY A 36 14.74 -8.52 1.02
C GLY A 36 15.35 -9.88 1.37
N GLY A 37 16.61 -10.07 0.97
CA GLY A 37 17.37 -11.28 1.23
C GLY A 37 16.94 -12.48 0.37
N PRO A 38 17.61 -13.64 0.55
CA PRO A 38 17.33 -14.85 -0.22
C PRO A 38 15.93 -15.43 0.02
N GLU A 39 15.35 -15.14 1.18
CA GLU A 39 14.04 -15.63 1.62
C GLU A 39 12.89 -14.67 1.29
N GLU A 40 13.17 -13.55 0.61
CA GLU A 40 12.18 -12.54 0.21
C GLU A 40 11.32 -12.04 1.40
N VAL A 41 11.97 -11.76 2.53
CA VAL A 41 11.28 -11.34 3.76
C VAL A 41 10.82 -9.90 3.63
N PHE A 42 9.56 -9.64 4.00
CA PHE A 42 9.00 -8.29 4.07
C PHE A 42 9.71 -7.44 5.12
N TYR A 43 10.17 -6.25 4.73
CA TYR A 43 10.84 -5.32 5.65
C TYR A 43 10.33 -3.88 5.55
N CYS A 44 9.80 -3.46 4.40
CA CYS A 44 9.23 -2.12 4.20
C CYS A 44 8.10 -2.14 3.17
N ALA A 45 7.41 -1.01 3.03
CA ALA A 45 6.39 -0.80 2.01
C ALA A 45 6.79 0.34 1.06
N GLY A 46 6.06 0.44 -0.06
CA GLY A 46 6.17 1.52 -1.02
C GLY A 46 4.85 1.81 -1.72
N VAL A 47 4.86 2.85 -2.55
CA VAL A 47 3.70 3.28 -3.34
C VAL A 47 4.08 3.35 -4.82
N LEU A 48 3.35 2.62 -5.67
CA LEU A 48 3.49 2.71 -7.12
C LEU A 48 2.99 4.07 -7.61
N ILE A 49 3.91 4.91 -8.12
CA ILE A 49 3.62 6.26 -8.59
C ILE A 49 3.53 6.36 -10.11
N SER A 50 4.14 5.40 -10.83
CA SER A 50 4.11 5.25 -12.28
C SER A 50 4.36 3.79 -12.64
N ASP A 51 4.21 3.41 -13.91
CA ASP A 51 4.20 2.01 -14.38
C ASP A 51 5.47 1.21 -14.01
N GLN A 52 6.58 1.90 -13.75
CA GLN A 52 7.86 1.29 -13.35
C GLN A 52 8.51 1.97 -12.14
N TRP A 53 7.79 2.81 -11.39
CA TRP A 53 8.38 3.60 -10.31
C TRP A 53 7.61 3.43 -9.00
N VAL A 54 8.34 2.99 -7.96
CA VAL A 54 7.84 2.88 -6.58
C VAL A 54 8.54 3.90 -5.70
N LEU A 55 7.76 4.69 -4.97
CA LEU A 55 8.23 5.63 -3.95
C LEU A 55 8.26 4.93 -2.59
N THR A 56 9.33 5.13 -1.81
CA THR A 56 9.46 4.59 -0.44
C THR A 56 10.22 5.58 0.45
N ALA A 57 10.40 5.24 1.74
CA ALA A 57 11.19 6.03 2.67
C ALA A 57 12.68 5.76 2.48
N ALA A 58 13.50 6.82 2.55
CA ALA A 58 14.95 6.69 2.35
C ALA A 58 15.61 5.69 3.33
N HIS A 59 15.16 5.66 4.59
CA HIS A 59 15.70 4.75 5.61
C HIS A 59 15.38 3.26 5.37
N CYS A 60 14.52 2.92 4.39
CA CYS A 60 14.30 1.53 4.00
C CYS A 60 15.40 1.02 3.04
N VAL A 61 16.10 1.92 2.34
CA VAL A 61 17.05 1.56 1.26
C VAL A 61 18.43 2.19 1.44
N GLY A 62 18.67 2.86 2.56
CA GLY A 62 19.90 3.55 2.91
C GLY A 62 20.54 3.01 4.17
#